data_AF-A0A414MEB3-F1
#
_entry.id   AF-A0A414MEB3-F1
#
_cell.length_a   1.000
_cell.length_b   1.000
_cell.length_c   1.000
_cell.angle_alpha   90.00
_cell.angle_beta   90.00
_cell.angle_gamma   90.00
#
_symmetry.space_group_name_H-M   'P 1'
#
loop_
_entity.id
_entity.type
_entity.pdbx_description
1 polymer ?
#
loop_
_entity_poly.entity_id
_entity_poly.type
_entity_poly.pdbx_seq_one_letter_code
_entity_poly.pdbx_strand_id
1 'polypeptide(L)' 'MDYKAIDTRRIIDYIYSFPGLVIGVEDIIQNAGADKLRVYPALFELEQAGYIEVVEREELGAPLAVRRRRDTSQVLHDSM' A
#
# COMPACT_ATOMS: atom_id res chain seq x y z
N MET A 1 3.24 1.71 23.37
CA MET A 1 3.26 2.42 22.07
C MET A 1 2.62 1.50 21.06
N ASP A 2 1.62 1.94 20.31
CA ASP A 2 0.96 1.11 19.31
C ASP A 2 1.75 1.18 17.99
N TYR A 3 2.75 0.31 17.86
CA TYR A 3 3.60 0.26 16.68
C TYR A 3 2.81 -0.12 15.43
N LYS A 4 1.78 -0.98 15.55
CA LYS A 4 0.93 -1.35 14.42
C LYS A 4 0.22 -0.11 13.87
N ALA A 5 -0.46 0.66 14.71
CA ALA A 5 -1.18 1.85 14.27
C ALA A 5 -0.24 2.91 13.66
N ILE A 6 0.94 3.11 14.25
CA ILE A 6 1.94 4.05 13.73
C ILE A 6 2.46 3.61 12.35
N ASP A 7 2.83 2.33 12.21
CA ASP A 7 3.33 1.79 10.95
C ASP A 7 2.27 1.86 9.85
N THR A 8 1.05 1.42 10.14
CA THR A 8 -0.07 1.48 9.18
C THR A 8 -0.32 2.91 8.73
N ARG A 9 -0.32 3.89 9.64
CA ARG A 9 -0.48 5.30 9.28
C ARG A 9 0.62 5.77 8.33
N ARG A 10 1.90 5.51 8.65
CA ARG A 10 3.03 5.90 7.79
C ARG A 10 2.97 5.27 6.41
N ILE A 11 2.58 3.99 6.32
CA ILE A 11 2.42 3.27 5.05
C ILE A 11 1.32 3.93 4.22
N ILE A 12 0.15 4.20 4.81
CA ILE A 12 -0.95 4.87 4.12
C ILE A 12 -0.52 6.25 3.63
N ASP A 13 0.04 7.09 4.52
CA ASP A 13 0.42 8.46 4.20
C ASP A 13 1.45 8.50 3.06
N TYR A 14 2.40 7.56 3.05
CA TYR A 14 3.37 7.42 1.97
C TYR A 14 2.72 7.03 0.65
N ILE A 15 1.90 5.97 0.64
CA ILE A 15 1.23 5.51 -0.60
C ILE A 15 0.31 6.60 -1.18
N TYR A 16 -0.39 7.33 -0.33
CA TYR A 16 -1.32 8.38 -0.74
C TYR A 16 -0.62 9.67 -1.21
N SER A 17 0.66 9.85 -0.88
CA SER A 17 1.48 10.95 -1.41
C SER A 17 1.79 10.79 -2.90
N PHE A 18 1.56 9.60 -3.48
CA PHE A 18 1.86 9.28 -4.88
C PHE A 18 0.62 8.71 -5.62
N PRO A 19 -0.44 9.52 -5.81
CA PRO A 19 -1.67 9.05 -6.43
C PRO A 19 -1.43 8.53 -7.84
N GLY A 20 -1.86 7.29 -8.10
CA GLY A 20 -1.75 6.64 -9.42
C GLY A 20 -0.38 6.02 -9.73
N LEU A 21 0.62 6.22 -8.88
CA LEU A 21 1.93 5.60 -9.05
C LEU A 21 1.98 4.20 -8.41
N VAL A 22 2.78 3.34 -9.03
CA VAL A 22 3.17 2.05 -8.47
C VAL A 22 4.38 2.28 -7.57
N ILE A 23 4.32 1.77 -6.35
CA ILE A 23 5.33 2.00 -5.32
C ILE A 23 5.92 0.65 -4.92
N GLY A 24 7.25 0.55 -4.92
CA GLY A 24 7.96 -0.64 -4.48
C GLY A 24 7.84 -0.82 -2.97
N VAL A 25 7.68 -2.07 -2.51
CA VAL A 25 7.55 -2.32 -1.07
C VAL A 25 8.84 -2.03 -0.30
N GLU A 26 10.00 -2.14 -0.92
CA GLU A 26 11.26 -1.71 -0.31
C GLU A 26 11.26 -0.20 0.03
N ASP A 27 10.70 0.65 -0.83
CA ASP A 27 10.56 2.08 -0.55
C ASP A 27 9.60 2.34 0.62
N ILE A 28 8.53 1.55 0.71
CA ILE A 28 7.57 1.61 1.82
C ILE A 28 8.24 1.19 3.14
N ILE A 29 9.04 0.12 3.13
CA ILE A 29 9.81 -0.36 4.29
C ILE A 29 10.76 0.73 4.78
N GLN A 30 11.52 1.33 3.86
CA GLN A 30 12.46 2.40 4.19
C GLN A 30 11.74 3.65 4.74
N ASN A 31 10.66 4.10 4.10
CA ASN A 31 9.95 5.30 4.52
C ASN A 31 9.18 5.10 5.84
N ALA A 32 8.57 3.93 6.06
CA ALA A 32 7.89 3.63 7.31
C ALA A 32 8.88 3.54 8.50
N GLY A 33 10.15 3.26 8.22
CA GLY A 33 11.15 2.94 9.24
C GLY A 33 10.77 1.67 10.00
N ALA A 34 10.17 0.71 9.28
CA ALA A 34 9.59 -0.49 9.85
C ALA A 34 10.09 -1.75 9.16
N ASP A 35 10.28 -2.83 9.91
CA ASP A 35 10.76 -4.09 9.37
C ASP A 35 9.75 -4.74 8.42
N LYS A 36 10.25 -5.53 7.47
CA LYS A 36 9.47 -6.32 6.51
C LYS A 36 8.33 -7.13 7.19
N LEU A 37 8.59 -7.71 8.37
CA LEU A 37 7.61 -8.48 9.15
C LEU A 37 6.43 -7.66 9.68
N ARG A 38 6.56 -6.33 9.77
CA ARG A 38 5.47 -5.40 10.16
C ARG A 38 4.78 -4.81 8.94
N VAL A 39 5.53 -4.50 7.89
CA VAL A 39 5.01 -3.90 6.66
C VAL A 39 4.14 -4.90 5.87
N TYR A 40 4.58 -6.14 5.73
CA TYR A 40 3.85 -7.13 4.93
C TYR A 40 2.44 -7.44 5.46
N PRO A 41 2.25 -7.72 6.76
CA PRO A 41 0.89 -7.87 7.30
C PRO A 41 0.04 -6.61 7.12
N ALA A 42 0.62 -5.42 7.29
CA ALA A 42 -0.10 -4.17 7.11
C ALA A 42 -0.56 -3.98 5.65
N LEU A 43 0.30 -4.26 4.67
CA LEU A 43 -0.07 -4.21 3.25
C LEU A 43 -1.15 -5.23 2.89
N PHE A 44 -1.07 -6.44 3.46
CA PHE A 44 -2.10 -7.47 3.29
C PHE A 44 -3.46 -6.98 3.83
N GLU A 45 -3.49 -6.43 5.04
CA GLU A 45 -4.72 -5.88 5.62
C GLU A 45 -5.29 -4.73 4.77
N LEU A 46 -4.44 -3.83 4.26
CA LEU A 46 -4.86 -2.72 3.40
C LEU A 46 -5.42 -3.18 2.06
N GLU A 47 -4.84 -4.22 1.47
CA GLU A 47 -5.33 -4.84 0.23
C GLU A 47 -6.70 -5.49 0.45
N GLN A 48 -6.86 -6.28 1.52
CA GLN A 48 -8.13 -6.92 1.86
C GLN A 48 -9.23 -5.90 2.17
N ALA A 49 -8.87 -4.79 2.79
CA ALA A 49 -9.78 -3.67 3.02
C ALA A 49 -10.04 -2.80 1.76
N GLY A 50 -9.35 -3.07 0.65
CA GLY A 50 -9.56 -2.41 -0.63
C GLY A 50 -8.94 -1.01 -0.77
N TYR A 51 -8.07 -0.59 0.16
CA TYR A 51 -7.38 0.71 0.08
C TYR A 51 -6.29 0.73 -0.99
N ILE A 52 -5.68 -0.42 -1.24
CA ILE A 52 -4.60 -0.60 -2.21
C ILE A 52 -4.85 -1.84 -3.06
N GLU A 53 -4.12 -1.93 -4.15
CA GLU A 53 -3.98 -3.14 -4.95
C GLU A 53 -2.50 -3.53 -5.03
N VAL A 54 -2.20 -4.81 -4.90
CA VAL A 54 -0.86 -5.34 -5.14
C VAL A 54 -0.71 -5.60 -6.63
N VAL A 55 0.18 -4.85 -7.27
CA VAL A 55 0.40 -4.91 -8.73
C VAL A 55 1.46 -5.93 -9.11
N GLU A 56 2.37 -6.26 -8.19
CA GLU A 56 3.40 -7.27 -8.40
C GLU A 56 3.63 -8.08 -7.13
N ARG A 57 3.85 -9.38 -7.29
CA ARG A 57 4.14 -10.32 -6.20
C ARG A 57 5.39 -11.13 -6.50
N GLU A 58 6.12 -11.49 -5.44
CA GLU A 58 7.14 -12.54 -5.48
C GLU A 58 6.50 -13.90 -5.79
N GLU A 59 7.34 -14.89 -6.11
CA GLU A 59 6.92 -16.27 -6.40
C GLU A 59 6.08 -16.90 -5.28
N LEU A 60 6.39 -16.57 -4.01
CA LEU A 60 5.66 -17.04 -2.83
C LEU A 60 4.50 -16.12 -2.41
N GLY A 61 4.12 -15.17 -3.25
CA GLY A 61 2.95 -14.31 -3.05
C GLY A 61 3.19 -13.07 -2.19
N ALA A 62 4.41 -12.82 -1.73
CA ALA A 62 4.75 -11.58 -1.02
C ALA A 62 4.61 -10.35 -1.94
N PRO A 63 4.12 -9.19 -1.45
CA PRO A 63 3.97 -8.02 -2.31
C PRO A 63 5.35 -7.42 -2.65
N LEU A 64 5.58 -7.17 -3.94
CA LEU A 64 6.75 -6.44 -4.45
C LEU A 64 6.43 -4.99 -4.74
N ALA A 65 5.22 -4.73 -5.26
CA ALA A 65 4.77 -3.39 -5.58
C ALA A 65 3.27 -3.23 -5.35
N VAL A 66 2.87 -2.05 -4.90
CA VAL A 66 1.48 -1.71 -4.60
C VAL A 66 1.10 -0.38 -5.24
N ARG A 67 -0.19 -0.15 -5.40
CA ARG A 67 -0.74 1.13 -5.83
C ARG A 67 -1.99 1.45 -5.03
N ARG A 68 -2.26 2.74 -4.79
CA ARG A 68 -3.55 3.18 -4.24
C ARG A 68 -4.67 2.71 -5.16
N ARG A 69 -5.68 2.05 -4.60
CA ARG A 69 -6.87 1.69 -5.38
C ARG A 69 -7.62 2.97 -5.75
N ARG A 70 -7.92 3.15 -7.04
CA ARG A 70 -8.78 4.25 -7.47
C ARG A 70 -10.19 3.99 -6.94
N ASP A 71 -10.78 4.98 -6.29
CA ASP A 71 -12.19 4.93 -5.93
C ASP A 71 -12.98 4.69 -7.21
N THR A 72 -13.74 3.59 -7.29
CA THR A 72 -14.53 3.22 -8.47
C THR A 72 -15.54 4.31 -8.84
N SER A 73 -15.87 5.20 -7.89
CA SER A 73 -16.68 6.40 -8.10
C SER A 73 -15.98 7.50 -8.92
N GLN A 74 -14.64 7.54 -8.98
CA GLN A 74 -13.90 8.54 -9.76
C GLN A 74 -13.77 8.15 -11.25
N VAL A 75 -13.72 6.85 -11.55
CA VAL A 75 -13.47 6.35 -12.91
C VAL A 75 -14.66 6.65 -13.86
N LEU A 76 -15.86 6.76 -13.31
CA LEU A 76 -17.07 7.13 -14.07
C LEU A 76 -17.11 8.61 -14.45
N HIS A 77 -16.38 9.49 -13.76
CA HIS A 77 -16.39 10.94 -14.03
C HIS A 77 -15.32 11.35 -15.08
N ASP A 78 -14.29 10.54 -15.29
CA ASP A 78 -13.25 10.80 -16.30
C ASP A 78 -13.56 10.16 -17.67
N SER A 79 -14.73 9.53 -17.82
CA SER A 79 -15.17 8.84 -19.06
C SER A 79 -16.44 9.45 -19.69
N MET A 80 -16.84 10.67 -19.29
CA MET A 80 -17.90 11.47 -19.93
C MET A 80 -17.35 12.82 -20.37
#